data_AF-A0A7W3JRE2-F1
#
_entry.id   AF-A0A7W3JRE2-F1
#
_cell.length_a   1.000
_cell.length_b   1.000
_cell.length_c   1.000
_cell.angle_alpha   90.00
_cell.angle_beta   90.00
_cell.angle_gamma   90.00
#
_symmetry.space_group_name_H-M   'P 1'
#
loop_
_entity.id
_entity.type
_entity.pdbx_description
1 polymer ?
#
loop_
_entity_poly.entity_id
_entity_poly.type
_entity_poly.pdbx_seq_one_letter_code
_entity_poly.pdbx_strand_id
1 'polypeptide(L)'
;MLSAAGLGADVPHGVQHGLSTRVKSIVDHSVAEYTARNLPMLQSELDQQAARNRARSYRPAEGLEPEFEGLPLDPEPAPGAPFLFTLSGMAHQDDAEVPALPPLSDEAKAALRQEVALADDYANLVGREVCAVLLHHRQRINDAVSAYVEPQIEALLADLSLSLDDPFGSAQTPRDKGPSY
;
A
#
# COMPACT_ATOMS: atom_id res chain seq x y z
N MET A 1 -2.55 -14.34 8.63
CA MET A 1 -3.66 -13.93 7.75
C MET A 1 -3.70 -14.73 6.44
N LEU A 2 -2.68 -14.67 5.57
CA LEU A 2 -2.68 -15.42 4.29
C LEU A 2 -2.86 -16.94 4.47
N SER A 3 -2.16 -17.53 5.43
CA SER A 3 -2.34 -18.95 5.78
C SER A 3 -3.75 -19.27 6.29
N ALA A 4 -4.41 -18.33 6.98
CA ALA A 4 -5.80 -18.49 7.44
C ALA A 4 -6.79 -18.45 6.27
N ALA A 5 -6.52 -17.62 5.26
CA ALA A 5 -7.23 -17.62 3.98
C ALA A 5 -6.92 -18.86 3.11
N GLY A 6 -5.94 -19.68 3.51
CA GLY A 6 -5.49 -20.86 2.78
C GLY A 6 -4.66 -20.57 1.56
N LEU A 7 -4.14 -19.36 1.40
CA LEU A 7 -3.25 -19.01 0.29
C LEU A 7 -1.82 -19.46 0.64
N GLY A 8 -1.29 -20.38 -0.16
CA GLY A 8 0.08 -20.86 -0.08
C GLY A 8 1.05 -20.06 -0.96
N ALA A 9 2.29 -20.53 -1.03
CA ALA A 9 3.35 -19.92 -1.84
C ALA A 9 3.13 -20.08 -3.37
N ASP A 10 2.23 -20.96 -3.76
CA ASP A 10 1.79 -21.27 -5.12
C ASP A 10 0.81 -20.22 -5.69
N VAL A 11 0.23 -19.38 -4.84
CA VAL A 11 -0.67 -18.31 -5.26
C VAL A 11 0.13 -17.09 -5.71
N PRO A 12 -0.18 -16.43 -6.85
CA PRO A 12 0.56 -15.26 -7.32
C PRO A 12 0.64 -14.13 -6.29
N HIS A 13 1.79 -13.44 -6.25
CA HIS A 13 2.04 -12.35 -5.30
C HIS A 13 0.96 -11.26 -5.34
N GLY A 14 0.48 -10.89 -6.53
CA GLY A 14 -0.58 -9.88 -6.68
C GLY A 14 -1.89 -10.25 -5.97
N VAL A 15 -2.23 -11.54 -5.94
CA VAL A 15 -3.43 -12.03 -5.23
C VAL A 15 -3.20 -11.99 -3.72
N GLN A 16 -2.04 -12.46 -3.26
CA GLN A 16 -1.67 -12.41 -1.84
C GLN A 16 -1.64 -10.96 -1.31
N HIS A 17 -0.98 -10.07 -2.05
CA HIS A 17 -0.88 -8.65 -1.72
C HIS A 17 -2.26 -7.99 -1.72
N GLY A 18 -3.06 -8.20 -2.78
CA GLY A 18 -4.41 -7.63 -2.88
C GLY A 18 -5.33 -8.05 -1.73
N LEU A 19 -5.28 -9.32 -1.31
CA LEU A 19 -6.03 -9.78 -0.14
C LEU A 19 -5.51 -9.13 1.15
N SER A 20 -4.20 -9.14 1.36
CA SER A 20 -3.57 -8.58 2.56
C SER A 20 -3.92 -7.10 2.75
N THR A 21 -3.83 -6.30 1.68
CA THR A 21 -4.15 -4.88 1.70
C THR A 21 -5.63 -4.62 2.02
N ARG A 22 -6.55 -5.39 1.43
CA ARG A 22 -7.98 -5.26 1.72
C ARG A 22 -8.31 -5.62 3.16
N VAL A 23 -7.74 -6.70 3.68
CA VAL A 23 -7.98 -7.10 5.07
C VAL A 23 -7.34 -6.11 6.05
N LYS A 24 -6.13 -5.63 5.76
CA LYS A 24 -5.50 -4.55 6.52
C LYS A 24 -6.43 -3.34 6.60
N SER A 25 -7.01 -2.91 5.48
CA SER A 25 -7.96 -1.79 5.46
C SER A 25 -9.19 -2.01 6.35
N ILE A 26 -9.71 -3.23 6.42
CA ILE A 26 -10.83 -3.58 7.33
C ILE A 26 -10.41 -3.44 8.80
N VAL A 27 -9.23 -3.96 9.15
CA VAL A 27 -8.68 -3.86 10.52
C VAL A 27 -8.43 -2.39 10.87
N ASP A 28 -7.75 -1.64 10.00
CA ASP A 28 -7.44 -0.23 10.17
C ASP A 28 -8.72 0.59 10.40
N HIS A 29 -9.78 0.32 9.62
CA HIS A 29 -11.07 0.97 9.79
C HIS A 29 -11.70 0.67 11.17
N SER A 30 -11.70 -0.59 11.60
CA SER A 30 -12.23 -0.97 12.92
C SER A 30 -11.44 -0.31 14.05
N VAL A 31 -10.11 -0.25 13.93
CA VAL A 31 -9.23 0.42 14.91
C VAL A 31 -9.48 1.93 14.94
N ALA A 32 -9.71 2.56 13.78
CA ALA A 32 -10.06 3.97 13.70
C ALA A 32 -11.39 4.25 14.41
N GLU A 33 -12.43 3.44 14.18
CA GLU A 33 -13.70 3.59 14.91
C GLU A 33 -13.54 3.41 16.42
N TYR A 34 -12.76 2.41 16.85
CA TYR A 34 -12.48 2.18 18.26
C TYR A 34 -11.72 3.34 18.90
N THR A 35 -10.69 3.84 18.23
CA THR A 35 -9.89 4.99 18.66
C THR A 35 -10.78 6.22 18.84
N ALA A 36 -11.59 6.55 17.84
CA ALA A 36 -12.47 7.71 17.89
C ALA A 36 -13.51 7.65 19.02
N ARG A 37 -13.96 6.45 19.40
CA ARG A 37 -14.98 6.27 20.45
C ARG A 37 -14.40 6.15 21.85
N ASN A 38 -13.19 5.59 22.00
CA ASN A 38 -12.67 5.15 23.30
C ASN A 38 -11.36 5.81 23.72
N LEU A 39 -10.60 6.39 22.79
CA LEU A 39 -9.23 6.86 23.02
C LEU A 39 -9.12 8.37 22.68
N PRO A 40 -9.71 9.24 23.52
CA PRO A 40 -9.85 10.66 23.20
C PRO A 40 -8.51 11.40 23.13
N MET A 41 -7.50 10.99 23.90
CA MET A 41 -6.18 11.64 23.87
C MET A 41 -5.46 11.31 22.56
N LEU A 42 -5.42 10.02 22.19
CA LEU A 42 -4.88 9.56 20.92
C LEU A 42 -5.62 10.16 19.73
N GLN A 43 -6.95 10.20 19.77
CA GLN A 43 -7.76 10.81 18.71
C GLN A 43 -7.43 12.31 18.54
N SER A 44 -7.31 13.06 19.64
CA SER A 44 -6.91 14.47 19.61
C SER A 44 -5.54 14.67 18.96
N GLU A 45 -4.56 13.82 19.28
CA GLU A 45 -3.22 13.90 18.68
C GLU A 45 -3.24 13.56 17.19
N LEU A 46 -4.01 12.55 16.78
CA LEU A 46 -4.22 12.22 15.37
C LEU A 46 -4.89 13.37 14.61
N ASP A 47 -5.88 14.03 15.21
CA ASP A 47 -6.58 15.17 14.62
C ASP A 47 -5.67 16.39 14.48
N GLN A 48 -4.84 16.68 15.50
CA GLN A 48 -3.82 17.72 15.46
C GLN A 48 -2.81 17.44 14.34
N GLN A 49 -2.34 16.20 14.23
CA GLN A 49 -1.40 15.81 13.18
C GLN A 49 -2.04 15.87 11.79
N ALA A 50 -3.31 15.46 11.65
CA ALA A 50 -4.04 15.56 10.40
C ALA A 50 -4.28 17.04 10.00
N ALA A 51 -4.61 17.91 10.96
CA ALA A 51 -4.73 19.34 10.74
C ALA A 51 -3.40 19.96 10.33
N ARG A 52 -2.29 19.58 10.97
CA ARG A 52 -0.94 20.00 10.61
C ARG A 52 -0.60 19.55 9.19
N ASN A 53 -0.87 18.29 8.85
CA ASN A 53 -0.67 17.78 7.50
C ASN A 53 -1.49 18.57 6.48
N ARG A 54 -2.74 18.96 6.81
CA ARG A 54 -3.62 19.78 5.93
C ARG A 54 -3.16 21.22 5.77
N ALA A 55 -2.46 21.76 6.76
CA ALA A 55 -1.90 23.11 6.70
C ALA A 55 -0.65 23.20 5.79
N ARG A 56 -0.10 22.08 5.32
CA ARG A 56 1.03 22.04 4.37
C ARG A 56 0.55 22.49 2.99
N SER A 57 1.20 23.51 2.43
CA SER A 57 0.85 24.07 1.11
C SER A 57 1.31 23.17 -0.04
N TYR A 58 2.47 22.51 0.08
CA TYR A 58 2.98 21.58 -0.93
C TYR A 58 2.91 20.11 -0.48
N ARG A 59 2.27 19.27 -1.29
CA ARG A 59 2.03 17.83 -1.02
C ARG A 59 2.35 16.97 -2.24
N PRO A 60 3.61 16.57 -2.43
CA PRO A 60 4.05 15.90 -3.66
C PRO A 60 3.50 14.49 -3.85
N ALA A 61 3.03 13.83 -2.78
CA ALA A 61 2.52 12.46 -2.82
C ALA A 61 1.00 12.34 -2.70
N GLU A 62 0.27 13.44 -2.51
CA GLU A 62 -1.18 13.38 -2.32
C GLU A 62 -1.90 13.11 -3.65
N GLY A 63 -2.83 12.15 -3.63
CA GLY A 63 -3.62 11.77 -4.81
C GLY A 63 -2.88 10.94 -5.85
N LEU A 64 -1.69 10.43 -5.50
CA LEU A 64 -0.93 9.51 -6.34
C LEU A 64 -1.37 8.07 -6.09
N GLU A 65 -1.62 7.32 -7.17
CA GLU A 65 -1.82 5.87 -7.11
C GLU A 65 -0.53 5.15 -6.69
N PRO A 66 -0.60 3.93 -6.12
CA PRO A 66 0.56 3.20 -5.61
C PRO A 66 1.67 2.97 -6.65
N GLU A 67 1.33 2.89 -7.94
CA GLU A 67 2.30 2.82 -9.04
C GLU A 67 3.23 4.04 -9.18
N PHE A 68 2.89 5.16 -8.52
CA PHE A 68 3.67 6.39 -8.52
C PHE A 68 4.49 6.58 -7.22
N GLU A 69 4.50 5.59 -6.33
CA GLU A 69 5.42 5.53 -5.19
C GLU A 69 6.83 5.28 -5.76
N GLY A 70 7.57 6.37 -6.02
CA GLY A 70 8.85 6.35 -6.71
C GLY A 70 9.91 5.44 -6.06
N LEU A 71 10.97 5.14 -6.82
CA LEU A 71 12.11 4.37 -6.30
C LEU A 71 12.77 5.09 -5.10
N PRO A 72 13.37 4.34 -4.15
CA PRO A 72 14.09 4.93 -3.03
C PRO A 72 15.11 5.96 -3.53
N LEU A 73 15.11 7.13 -2.87
CA LEU A 73 15.98 8.26 -3.22
C LEU A 73 17.46 7.81 -3.27
N ASP A 74 18.15 8.23 -4.33
CA ASP A 74 19.58 8.03 -4.52
C ASP A 74 20.40 8.58 -3.33
N PRO A 75 21.63 8.07 -3.10
CA PRO A 75 22.42 8.45 -1.95
C PRO A 75 22.72 9.96 -1.92
N GLU A 76 22.84 10.49 -0.70
CA GLU A 76 23.19 11.89 -0.44
C GLU A 76 24.38 12.34 -1.30
N PRO A 77 24.26 13.47 -2.02
CA PRO A 77 25.33 13.95 -2.89
C PRO A 77 26.58 14.33 -2.09
N ALA A 78 27.75 14.08 -2.67
CA ALA A 78 29.02 14.41 -2.04
C ALA A 78 29.16 15.93 -1.81
N PRO A 79 29.84 16.36 -0.73
CA PRO A 79 30.02 17.78 -0.41
C PRO A 79 30.62 18.55 -1.60
N GLY A 80 29.91 19.56 -2.10
CA GLY A 80 30.35 20.43 -3.21
C GLY A 80 29.73 20.15 -4.58
N ALA A 81 28.89 19.11 -4.72
CA ALA A 81 28.07 18.93 -5.91
C ALA A 81 26.92 19.97 -5.96
N PRO A 82 26.52 20.46 -7.15
CA PRO A 82 25.38 21.36 -7.27
C PRO A 82 24.11 20.64 -6.81
N PHE A 83 23.38 21.21 -5.85
CA PHE A 83 22.11 20.65 -5.38
C PHE A 83 21.07 20.72 -6.51
N LEU A 84 20.58 19.56 -6.95
CA LEU A 84 19.28 19.49 -7.62
C LEU A 84 18.23 19.83 -6.56
N PHE A 85 17.38 20.83 -6.81
CA PHE A 85 16.20 21.06 -5.98
C PHE A 85 15.31 19.82 -6.09
N THR A 86 15.25 19.01 -5.03
CA THR A 86 14.40 17.82 -5.03
C THR A 86 12.99 18.23 -4.59
N LEU A 87 11.97 17.58 -5.13
CA LEU A 87 10.58 17.75 -4.67
C LEU A 87 10.49 17.47 -3.16
N SER A 88 11.29 16.54 -2.66
CA SER A 88 11.46 16.27 -1.22
C SER A 88 12.04 17.47 -0.46
N GLY A 89 13.03 18.17 -1.01
CA GLY A 89 13.63 19.36 -0.41
C GLY A 89 12.65 20.53 -0.33
N MET A 90 11.81 20.72 -1.35
CA MET A 90 10.75 21.73 -1.33
C MET A 90 9.67 21.40 -0.29
N ALA A 91 9.28 20.13 -0.16
CA ALA A 91 8.36 19.69 0.89
C ALA A 91 8.92 19.90 2.31
N HIS A 92 10.23 19.72 2.52
CA HIS A 92 10.88 20.01 3.80
C HIS A 92 10.94 21.50 4.13
N GLN A 93 11.05 22.38 3.13
CA GLN A 93 11.03 23.84 3.33
C GLN A 93 9.66 24.31 3.81
N ASP A 94 8.58 23.84 3.19
CA ASP A 94 7.21 24.10 3.66
C ASP A 94 6.97 23.55 5.07
N ASP A 95 7.58 22.42 5.43
CA ASP A 95 7.48 21.85 6.78
C ASP A 95 8.06 22.76 7.87
N ALA A 96 9.06 23.57 7.54
CA ALA A 96 9.67 24.53 8.46
C ALA A 96 8.77 25.73 8.77
N GLU A 97 7.78 26.02 7.92
CA GLU A 97 6.84 27.13 8.12
C GLU A 97 5.68 26.77 9.06
N VAL A 98 5.42 25.47 9.29
CA VAL A 98 4.33 25.01 10.16
C VAL A 98 4.75 25.02 11.64
N PRO A 99 4.15 25.86 12.51
CA PRO A 99 4.56 26.01 13.91
C PRO A 99 4.61 24.68 14.66
N ALA A 100 5.64 24.45 15.47
CA ALA A 100 5.76 23.23 16.28
C ALA A 100 4.62 23.14 17.30
N LEU A 101 4.10 21.92 17.53
CA LEU A 101 3.14 21.68 18.61
C LEU A 101 3.81 21.92 19.97
N PRO A 102 3.08 22.49 20.95
CA PRO A 102 3.58 22.62 22.30
C PRO A 102 3.90 21.22 22.87
N PRO A 103 4.99 21.07 23.64
CA PRO A 103 5.37 19.76 24.17
C PRO A 103 4.32 19.25 25.16
N LEU A 104 3.97 17.97 25.05
CA LEU A 104 3.09 17.30 26.00
C LEU A 104 3.72 17.24 27.41
N SER A 105 2.89 17.39 28.44
CA SER A 105 3.29 17.11 29.82
C SER A 105 3.64 15.63 29.99
N ASP A 106 4.34 15.29 31.08
CA ASP A 106 4.73 13.90 31.32
C ASP A 106 3.51 13.01 31.61
N GLU A 107 2.48 13.55 32.27
CA GLU A 107 1.20 12.88 32.47
C GLU A 107 0.48 12.65 31.13
N ALA A 108 0.46 13.65 30.25
CA ALA A 108 -0.16 13.53 28.93
C ALA A 108 0.56 12.49 28.06
N LYS A 109 1.90 12.45 28.10
CA LYS A 109 2.69 11.40 27.43
C LYS A 109 2.39 10.02 27.99
N ALA A 110 2.24 9.88 29.31
CA ALA A 110 1.93 8.60 29.94
C ALA A 110 0.54 8.10 29.52
N ALA A 111 -0.47 8.99 29.53
CA ALA A 111 -1.82 8.69 29.06
C ALA A 111 -1.84 8.30 27.58
N LEU A 112 -1.13 9.05 26.72
CA LEU A 112 -1.04 8.74 25.30
C LEU A 112 -0.42 7.36 25.04
N ARG A 113 0.65 6.99 25.75
CA ARG A 113 1.26 5.65 25.64
C ARG A 113 0.28 4.55 26.03
N GLN A 114 -0.53 4.78 27.06
CA GLN A 114 -1.57 3.83 27.47
C GLN A 114 -2.63 3.67 26.39
N GLU A 115 -3.12 4.76 25.81
CA GLU A 115 -4.12 4.70 24.75
C GLU A 115 -3.57 4.04 23.47
N VAL A 116 -2.32 4.31 23.11
CA VAL A 116 -1.65 3.61 21.99
C VAL A 116 -1.58 2.09 22.24
N ALA A 117 -1.26 1.66 23.46
CA ALA A 117 -1.25 0.25 23.81
C ALA A 117 -2.65 -0.38 23.68
N LEU A 118 -3.70 0.33 24.10
CA LEU A 118 -5.09 -0.13 23.94
C LEU A 118 -5.51 -0.24 22.47
N ALA A 119 -5.09 0.70 21.62
CA ALA A 119 -5.33 0.63 20.18
C ALA A 119 -4.65 -0.59 19.55
N ASP A 120 -3.41 -0.90 19.94
CA ASP A 120 -2.67 -2.07 19.45
C ASP A 120 -3.30 -3.39 19.92
N ASP A 121 -3.69 -3.47 21.20
CA ASP A 121 -4.42 -4.62 21.73
C ASP A 121 -5.74 -4.86 20.97
N TYR A 122 -6.45 -3.79 20.65
CA TYR A 122 -7.68 -3.88 19.85
C TYR A 122 -7.41 -4.31 18.40
N ALA A 123 -6.35 -3.78 17.77
CA ALA A 123 -5.93 -4.22 16.44
C ALA A 123 -5.60 -5.71 16.41
N ASN A 124 -4.91 -6.21 17.45
CA ASN A 124 -4.61 -7.63 17.62
C ASN A 124 -5.87 -8.48 17.80
N LEU A 125 -6.87 -7.99 18.54
CA LEU A 125 -8.15 -8.66 18.72
C LEU A 125 -8.90 -8.80 17.39
N VAL A 126 -9.11 -7.68 16.69
CA VAL A 126 -9.81 -7.67 15.39
C VAL A 126 -9.06 -8.52 14.36
N GLY A 127 -7.72 -8.44 14.33
CA GLY A 127 -6.90 -9.25 13.44
C GLY A 127 -7.09 -10.77 13.65
N ARG A 128 -7.26 -11.22 14.90
CA ARG A 128 -7.57 -12.62 15.22
C ARG A 128 -8.97 -13.01 14.78
N GLU A 129 -9.97 -12.16 15.02
CA GLU A 129 -11.35 -12.40 14.58
C GLU A 129 -11.44 -12.52 13.06
N VAL A 130 -10.78 -11.62 12.34
CA VAL A 130 -10.72 -11.71 10.87
C VAL A 130 -10.03 -12.99 10.42
N CYS A 131 -8.95 -13.42 11.08
CA CYS A 131 -8.34 -14.71 10.77
C CYS A 131 -9.31 -15.88 10.99
N ALA A 132 -10.13 -15.85 12.03
CA ALA A 132 -11.16 -16.88 12.27
C ALA A 132 -12.23 -16.89 11.15
N VAL A 133 -12.67 -15.71 10.70
CA VAL A 133 -13.60 -15.59 9.57
C VAL A 133 -12.97 -16.11 8.26
N LEU A 134 -11.71 -15.78 8.00
CA LEU A 134 -10.97 -16.25 6.82
C LEU A 134 -10.85 -17.79 6.80
N LEU A 135 -10.60 -18.41 7.96
CA LEU A 135 -10.57 -19.87 8.08
C LEU A 135 -11.90 -20.50 7.64
N HIS A 136 -13.03 -19.90 8.01
CA HIS A 136 -14.35 -20.38 7.61
C HIS A 136 -14.59 -20.26 6.09
N HIS A 137 -14.02 -19.25 5.44
CA HIS A 137 -14.16 -19.02 4.00
C HIS A 137 -13.05 -19.63 3.14
N ARG A 138 -12.13 -20.37 3.75
CA ARG A 138 -10.94 -20.91 3.07
C ARG A 138 -11.26 -21.68 1.78
N GLN A 139 -12.26 -22.56 1.79
CA GLN A 139 -12.61 -23.32 0.59
C GLN A 139 -13.07 -22.41 -0.55
N ARG A 140 -14.00 -21.49 -0.26
CA ARG A 140 -14.52 -20.53 -1.24
C ARG A 140 -13.42 -19.64 -1.83
N ILE A 141 -12.42 -19.28 -1.03
CA ILE A 141 -11.27 -18.50 -1.51
C ILE A 141 -10.45 -19.33 -2.52
N ASN A 142 -10.17 -20.60 -2.20
CA ASN A 142 -9.43 -21.49 -3.10
C ASN A 142 -10.20 -21.77 -4.40
N ASP A 143 -11.51 -21.99 -4.31
CA ASP A 143 -12.37 -22.18 -5.49
C ASP A 143 -12.32 -20.95 -6.41
N ALA A 144 -12.31 -19.73 -5.82
CA ALA A 144 -12.20 -18.50 -6.60
C ALA A 144 -10.82 -18.32 -7.24
N VAL A 145 -9.74 -18.66 -6.54
CA VAL A 145 -8.38 -18.65 -7.12
C VAL A 145 -8.31 -19.61 -8.30
N SER A 146 -8.82 -20.83 -8.15
CA SER A 146 -8.84 -21.83 -9.21
C SER A 146 -9.68 -21.37 -10.41
N ALA A 147 -10.85 -20.78 -10.15
CA ALA A 147 -11.77 -20.37 -11.20
C ALA A 147 -11.29 -19.14 -11.99
N TYR A 148 -10.58 -18.20 -11.36
CA TYR A 148 -10.28 -16.90 -11.96
C TYR A 148 -8.80 -16.64 -12.19
N VAL A 149 -7.91 -17.16 -11.35
CA VAL A 149 -6.47 -16.84 -11.40
C VAL A 149 -5.72 -17.87 -12.24
N GLU A 150 -5.96 -19.17 -12.01
CA GLU A 150 -5.27 -20.23 -12.75
C GLU A 150 -5.42 -20.11 -14.28
N PRO A 151 -6.61 -19.82 -14.84
CA PRO A 151 -6.75 -19.68 -16.30
C PRO A 151 -5.95 -18.50 -16.87
N GLN A 152 -5.75 -17.44 -16.09
CA GLN A 152 -4.95 -16.29 -16.51
C GLN A 152 -3.46 -16.63 -16.52
N ILE A 153 -3.00 -17.42 -15.55
CA ILE A 153 -1.62 -17.92 -15.51
C ILE A 153 -1.37 -18.84 -16.71
N GLU A 154 -2.29 -19.77 -16.99
CA GLU A 154 -2.18 -20.68 -18.13
C GLU A 154 -2.11 -19.91 -19.46
N ALA A 155 -2.98 -18.91 -19.65
CA ALA A 155 -2.95 -18.06 -20.84
C ALA A 155 -1.62 -17.31 -20.98
N LEU A 156 -1.10 -16.73 -19.88
CA LEU A 156 0.17 -16.03 -19.88
C LEU A 156 1.35 -16.95 -20.21
N LEU A 157 1.34 -18.17 -19.68
CA LEU A 157 2.38 -19.18 -19.98
C LEU A 157 2.31 -19.67 -21.43
N ALA A 158 1.11 -19.83 -21.99
CA ALA A 158 0.92 -20.18 -23.39
C ALA A 158 1.43 -19.08 -24.32
N ASP A 159 1.11 -17.82 -24.03
CA ASP A 159 1.62 -16.66 -24.78
C ASP A 159 3.15 -16.58 -24.70
N LEU A 160 3.72 -16.81 -23.51
CA LEU A 160 5.17 -16.82 -23.33
C LEU A 160 5.82 -17.95 -24.15
N SER A 161 5.25 -19.16 -24.16
CA SER A 161 5.81 -20.27 -24.94
C SER A 161 5.80 -19.95 -26.44
N LEU A 162 4.71 -19.40 -26.96
CA LEU A 162 4.61 -18.98 -28.37
C LEU A 162 5.66 -17.92 -28.71
N SER A 163 5.89 -16.95 -27.83
CA SER A 163 6.91 -15.92 -28.04
C SER A 163 8.34 -16.47 -28.02
N LEU A 164 8.59 -17.52 -27.23
CA LEU A 164 9.89 -18.18 -27.16
C LEU A 164 10.12 -19.13 -28.34
N ASP A 165 9.05 -19.68 -28.93
CA ASP A 165 9.11 -20.56 -30.11
C ASP A 165 9.36 -19.80 -31.42
N ASP A 166 8.94 -18.52 -31.54
CA ASP A 166 9.34 -17.60 -32.64
C ASP A 166 9.89 -16.27 -32.08
N PRO A 167 11.11 -16.27 -31.50
CA PRO A 167 11.67 -15.12 -30.77
C PRO A 167 12.01 -13.92 -31.67
N PHE A 168 11.92 -14.07 -32.99
CA PHE A 168 12.16 -13.01 -33.96
C PHE A 168 10.97 -12.71 -34.86
N GLY A 169 9.82 -13.38 -34.67
CA GLY A 169 8.58 -13.10 -35.37
C GLY A 169 8.75 -12.97 -36.88
N SER A 170 8.47 -14.04 -37.62
CA SER A 170 8.26 -14.01 -39.09
C SER A 170 7.12 -13.07 -39.57
N ALA A 171 6.53 -12.28 -38.68
CA ALA A 171 5.57 -11.23 -38.92
C ALA A 171 6.22 -9.85 -39.18
N GLN A 172 7.06 -9.77 -40.21
CA GLN A 172 7.29 -8.49 -40.90
C GLN A 172 7.26 -8.66 -42.41
N THR A 173 6.12 -9.14 -42.91
CA THR A 173 5.75 -8.85 -44.30
C THR A 173 4.75 -7.70 -44.25
N PRO A 174 5.13 -6.48 -44.66
CA PRO A 174 4.19 -5.39 -44.75
C PRO A 174 3.12 -5.77 -45.76
N ARG A 175 1.86 -5.72 -45.31
CA ARG A 175 0.72 -5.53 -46.22
C ARG A 175 0.98 -4.27 -47.03
N ASP A 176 0.86 -4.42 -48.34
CA ASP A 176 0.48 -3.41 -49.34
C ASP A 176 1.56 -3.09 -50.40
N LYS A 177 1.33 -3.60 -51.62
CA LYS A 177 1.19 -2.76 -52.81
C LYS A 177 0.10 -3.37 -53.70
N GLY A 178 -1.02 -2.65 -53.84
CA GLY A 178 -2.12 -2.96 -54.74
C GLY A 178 -1.72 -3.13 -56.22
N PRO A 179 -2.65 -3.60 -57.07
CA PRO A 179 -2.34 -3.94 -58.44
C PRO A 179 -2.10 -2.66 -59.27
N SER A 180 -0.92 -2.55 -59.88
CA SER A 180 -0.76 -1.74 -61.10
C SER A 180 -1.38 -2.53 -62.25
N TYR A 181 -2.48 -2.03 -62.81
CA TYR A 181 -2.73 -1.76 -64.24
C TYR A 181 -4.19 -1.33 -64.43
#